data_AF-A0A016TAS8-F1
#
_entry.id   AF-A0A016TAS8-F1
#
_cell.length_a   1.000
_cell.length_b   1.000
_cell.length_c   1.000
_cell.angle_alpha   90.00
_cell.angle_beta   90.00
_cell.angle_gamma   90.00
#
_symmetry.space_group_name_H-M   'P 1'
#
loop_
_entity.id
_entity.type
_entity.pdbx_description
1 polymer ?
#
loop_
_entity_poly.entity_id
_entity_poly.type
_entity_poly.pdbx_seq_one_letter_code
_entity_poly.pdbx_strand_id
1 'polypeptide(L)'
;MDGLPLVLPYVGNSSVRRANQAVKKSRLPIRLIFRPPSTLETLTTSTPVYERKCFEANCRYCKDDKICEYRGTMYIINCVGCGETYIGESMGPLRKRLDEHRRALASPASYSSEAFSMRRILNHTCEPPPTFSFRVLNRNLTRTLERKIMEAREIRRHEPEINTKEE
;
A
#
# COMPACT_ATOMS: atom_id res chain seq x y z
N MET A 1 -8.41 -19.41 27.92
CA MET A 1 -9.21 -18.16 27.88
C MET A 1 -8.31 -17.09 27.27
N ASP A 2 -8.55 -16.75 26.01
CA ASP A 2 -7.79 -15.70 25.33
C ASP A 2 -8.23 -14.32 25.85
N GLY A 3 -7.43 -13.75 26.74
CA GLY A 3 -7.67 -12.41 27.27
C GLY A 3 -7.58 -11.33 26.18
N LEU A 4 -8.32 -10.24 26.36
CA LEU A 4 -8.34 -9.09 25.46
C LEU A 4 -6.92 -8.53 25.26
N PRO A 5 -6.42 -8.42 24.01
CA PRO A 5 -5.09 -7.90 23.75
C PRO A 5 -5.04 -6.39 23.96
N LEU A 6 -4.20 -5.94 24.89
CA LEU A 6 -3.89 -4.53 25.10
C LEU A 6 -2.47 -4.26 24.63
N VAL A 7 -2.35 -3.44 23.57
CA VAL A 7 -1.07 -3.10 22.95
C VAL A 7 -0.48 -1.84 23.58
N LEU A 8 0.73 -1.93 24.11
CA LEU A 8 1.45 -0.82 24.75
C LEU A 8 2.81 -0.60 24.07
N PRO A 9 3.34 0.63 24.02
CA PRO A 9 4.70 0.87 23.56
C PRO A 9 5.72 0.31 24.56
N TYR A 10 6.79 -0.29 24.05
CA TYR A 10 7.93 -0.71 24.86
C TYR A 10 8.78 0.52 25.20
N VAL A 11 8.84 0.85 26.49
CA VAL A 11 9.67 1.96 27.02
C VAL A 11 10.92 1.43 27.73
N GLY A 12 10.84 0.23 28.31
CA GLY A 12 11.93 -0.41 29.02
C GLY A 12 11.47 -1.55 29.93
N ASN A 13 12.42 -2.40 30.35
CA ASN A 13 12.14 -3.60 31.14
C ASN A 13 11.47 -3.32 32.49
N SER A 14 11.82 -2.22 33.15
CA SER A 14 11.22 -1.83 34.43
C SER A 14 9.73 -1.51 34.29
N SER A 15 9.37 -0.70 33.29
CA SER A 15 7.97 -0.34 32.97
C SER A 15 7.15 -1.57 32.56
N VAL A 16 7.72 -2.45 31.73
CA VAL A 16 7.08 -3.71 31.32
C VAL A 16 6.78 -4.60 32.51
N ARG A 17 7.74 -4.77 33.44
CA ARG A 17 7.54 -5.56 34.67
C ARG A 17 6.42 -4.99 35.53
N ARG A 18 6.39 -3.66 35.74
CA ARG A 18 5.36 -2.98 36.53
C ARG A 18 3.96 -3.15 35.92
N ALA A 19 3.84 -2.97 34.61
CA ALA A 19 2.57 -3.14 33.90
C ALA A 19 2.06 -4.59 33.96
N ASN A 20 2.95 -5.58 33.74
CA ASN A 20 2.60 -6.99 33.89
C ASN A 20 2.16 -7.33 35.31
N GLN A 21 2.82 -6.78 36.33
CA GLN A 21 2.44 -7.01 37.72
C GLN A 21 1.09 -6.36 38.07
N ALA A 22 0.81 -5.18 37.53
CA ALA A 22 -0.49 -4.51 37.71
C ALA A 22 -1.64 -5.33 37.10
N VAL A 23 -1.47 -5.85 35.89
CA VAL A 23 -2.48 -6.70 35.24
C VAL A 23 -2.67 -8.03 35.98
N LYS A 24 -1.59 -8.66 36.45
CA LYS A 24 -1.69 -9.86 37.29
C LYS A 24 -2.48 -9.61 38.58
N LYS A 25 -2.29 -8.43 39.21
CA LYS A 25 -3.00 -8.04 40.44
C LYS A 25 -4.47 -7.71 40.19
N SER A 26 -4.82 -7.17 39.03
CA SER A 26 -6.19 -6.77 38.71
C SER A 26 -7.12 -7.94 38.39
N ARG A 27 -6.58 -9.15 38.17
CA ARG A 27 -7.33 -10.35 37.76
C ARG A 27 -8.19 -10.15 36.50
N LEU A 28 -7.88 -9.12 35.71
CA LEU A 28 -8.56 -8.85 34.46
C LEU A 28 -8.07 -9.84 33.39
N PRO A 29 -8.96 -10.32 32.50
CA PRO A 29 -8.57 -11.19 31.40
C PRO A 29 -7.92 -10.36 30.27
N ILE A 30 -6.77 -9.74 30.54
CA ILE A 30 -6.05 -8.85 29.62
C ILE A 30 -4.69 -9.46 29.29
N ARG A 31 -4.36 -9.52 27.99
CA ARG A 31 -3.05 -9.93 27.48
C ARG A 31 -2.27 -8.69 27.03
N LEU A 32 -1.22 -8.33 27.76
CA LEU A 32 -0.34 -7.22 27.37
C LEU A 32 0.56 -7.63 26.20
N ILE A 33 0.60 -6.78 25.17
CA ILE A 33 1.52 -6.90 24.02
C ILE A 33 2.35 -5.63 23.97
N PHE A 34 3.67 -5.74 24.17
CA PHE A 34 4.58 -4.60 24.09
C PHE A 34 5.16 -4.49 22.68
N ARG A 35 4.91 -3.37 21.99
CA ARG A 35 5.49 -3.09 20.67
C ARG A 35 6.81 -2.35 20.84
N PRO A 36 7.93 -2.84 20.27
CA PRO A 36 9.17 -2.09 20.26
C PRO A 36 8.96 -0.73 19.57
N PRO A 37 9.67 0.33 19.99
CA PRO A 37 9.71 1.56 19.21
C PRO A 37 10.24 1.25 17.81
N SER A 38 9.82 2.03 16.82
CA SER A 38 10.37 1.97 15.46
C SER A 38 11.90 2.01 15.53
N THR A 39 12.56 1.03 14.90
CA THR A 39 14.02 0.95 14.90
C THR A 39 14.61 2.18 14.21
N LEU A 40 15.89 2.49 14.48
CA LEU A 40 16.61 3.49 13.71
C LEU A 40 16.48 3.23 12.21
N GLU A 41 16.59 1.97 11.78
CA GLU A 41 16.32 1.57 10.40
C GLU A 41 14.91 1.95 9.93
N THR A 42 13.86 1.72 10.72
CA THR A 42 12.48 2.11 10.38
C THR A 42 12.33 3.63 10.28
N LEU A 43 13.06 4.38 11.11
CA LEU A 43 13.07 5.85 11.11
C LEU A 43 13.95 6.43 9.98
N THR A 44 15.08 5.80 9.64
CA THR A 44 16.05 6.29 8.64
C THR A 44 15.78 5.79 7.23
N THR A 45 15.22 4.59 7.05
CA THR A 45 14.61 4.18 5.76
C THR A 45 13.31 4.95 5.47
N SER A 46 12.81 5.72 6.44
CA SER A 46 11.76 6.71 6.23
C SER A 46 12.28 8.06 5.71
N THR A 47 13.60 8.29 5.73
CA THR A 47 14.24 9.53 5.24
C THR A 47 15.01 9.34 3.92
N PRO A 48 15.08 10.40 3.08
CA PRO A 48 15.22 10.31 1.63
C PRO A 48 16.53 10.96 1.17
N VAL A 49 17.70 10.36 1.43
CA VAL A 49 18.97 11.11 1.32
C VAL A 49 19.93 10.63 0.22
N TYR A 50 19.73 9.46 -0.38
CA TYR A 50 20.47 9.11 -1.61
C TYR A 50 19.49 8.87 -2.78
N GLU A 51 19.38 9.92 -3.60
CA GLU A 51 18.95 9.93 -5.00
C GLU A 51 17.52 9.49 -5.36
N ARG A 52 16.48 10.13 -4.78
CA ARG A 52 15.15 10.15 -5.42
C ARG A 52 15.00 11.35 -6.35
N LYS A 53 15.84 11.43 -7.37
CA LYS A 53 15.65 12.42 -8.44
C LYS A 53 14.66 11.83 -9.44
N CYS A 54 13.45 12.36 -9.47
CA CYS A 54 12.63 12.21 -10.66
C CYS A 54 13.34 12.99 -11.78
N PHE A 55 13.85 12.29 -12.79
CA PHE A 55 14.59 12.90 -13.90
C PHE A 55 13.68 13.57 -14.94
N GLU A 56 12.36 13.45 -14.78
CA GLU A 56 11.38 13.93 -15.74
C GLU A 56 10.90 15.34 -15.37
N ALA A 57 11.17 16.32 -16.24
CA ALA A 57 10.90 17.73 -16.00
C ALA A 57 9.43 18.03 -15.66
N ASN A 58 8.49 17.28 -16.26
CA ASN A 58 7.05 17.40 -16.05
C ASN A 58 6.43 16.06 -15.63
N CYS A 59 6.99 15.42 -14.61
CA CYS A 59 6.47 14.15 -14.13
C CYS A 59 5.01 14.28 -13.67
N ARG A 60 4.12 13.56 -14.35
CA ARG A 60 2.67 13.58 -14.10
C ARG A 60 2.24 13.03 -12.73
N TYR A 61 3.15 12.34 -12.05
CA TYR A 61 2.88 11.63 -10.80
C TYR A 61 3.46 12.34 -9.58
N CYS A 62 4.52 13.14 -9.75
CA CYS A 62 5.12 13.87 -8.64
C CYS A 62 4.38 15.19 -8.45
N LYS A 63 3.72 15.37 -7.30
CA LYS A 63 3.23 16.67 -6.86
C LYS A 63 4.32 17.35 -6.03
N ASP A 64 4.31 17.11 -4.73
CA ASP A 64 5.31 17.66 -3.79
C ASP A 64 6.43 16.65 -3.53
N ASP A 65 6.06 15.37 -3.31
CA ASP A 65 6.99 14.27 -3.13
C ASP A 65 7.33 13.58 -4.46
N LYS A 66 8.61 13.21 -4.61
CA LYS A 66 9.10 12.45 -5.77
C LYS A 66 8.72 10.96 -5.67
N ILE A 67 7.43 10.67 -5.73
CA ILE A 67 6.84 9.33 -5.52
C ILE A 67 6.99 8.38 -6.71
N CYS A 68 7.27 8.90 -7.90
CA CYS A 68 7.30 8.14 -9.14
C CYS A 68 8.41 7.06 -9.19
N GLU A 69 9.51 7.28 -8.48
CA GLU A 69 10.67 6.37 -8.41
C GLU A 69 10.61 5.42 -7.20
N TYR A 70 9.50 5.42 -6.45
CA TYR A 70 9.39 4.49 -5.32
C TYR A 70 9.36 3.05 -5.84
N ARG A 71 10.08 2.16 -5.13
CA ARG A 71 10.18 0.73 -5.42
C ARG A 71 9.64 -0.08 -4.24
N GLY A 72 9.18 -1.30 -4.51
CA GLY A 72 8.53 -2.13 -3.49
C GLY A 72 7.30 -1.42 -2.91
N THR A 73 6.49 -0.84 -3.79
CA THR A 73 5.32 -0.04 -3.42
C THR A 73 4.06 -0.90 -3.45
N MET A 74 3.14 -0.61 -2.54
CA MET A 74 1.75 -1.01 -2.65
C MET A 74 0.90 0.26 -2.68
N TYR A 75 -0.05 0.31 -3.61
CA TYR A 75 -0.78 1.52 -3.94
C TYR A 75 -2.26 1.20 -4.18
N ILE A 76 -3.09 2.24 -4.05
CA ILE A 76 -4.50 2.21 -4.43
C ILE A 76 -4.72 3.23 -5.55
N ILE A 77 -5.45 2.83 -6.58
CA ILE A 77 -5.90 3.66 -7.69
C ILE A 77 -7.41 3.85 -7.55
N ASN A 78 -7.89 5.07 -7.79
CA ASN A 78 -9.31 5.37 -7.91
C ASN A 78 -9.58 5.91 -9.31
N CYS A 79 -10.50 5.27 -10.03
CA CYS A 79 -10.95 5.75 -11.33
C CYS A 79 -11.70 7.07 -11.17
N VAL A 80 -11.32 8.12 -11.90
CA VAL A 80 -12.01 9.42 -11.84
C VAL A 80 -13.38 9.35 -12.53
N GLY A 81 -13.56 8.44 -13.50
CA GLY A 81 -14.81 8.31 -14.26
C GLY A 81 -15.93 7.63 -13.46
N CYS A 82 -15.62 6.57 -12.71
CA CYS A 82 -16.63 5.76 -12.01
C CYS A 82 -16.43 5.64 -10.49
N GLY A 83 -15.34 6.19 -9.94
CA GLY A 83 -15.04 6.14 -8.50
C GLY A 83 -14.49 4.81 -7.99
N GLU A 84 -14.59 3.73 -8.77
CA GLU A 84 -14.12 2.41 -8.38
C GLU A 84 -12.60 2.32 -8.18
N THR A 85 -12.21 1.35 -7.38
CA THR A 85 -10.88 1.25 -6.83
C THR A 85 -10.13 0.01 -7.29
N TYR A 86 -8.81 0.11 -7.31
CA TYR A 86 -7.87 -0.97 -7.61
C TYR A 86 -6.71 -0.91 -6.62
N ILE A 87 -6.31 -2.06 -6.08
CA ILE A 87 -5.14 -2.19 -5.21
C ILE A 87 -4.11 -3.06 -5.93
N GLY A 88 -2.87 -2.60 -5.99
CA GLY A 88 -1.79 -3.35 -6.60
C GLY A 88 -0.42 -3.07 -5.98
N GLU A 89 0.53 -3.94 -6.31
CA GLU A 89 1.94 -3.79 -5.95
C GLU A 89 2.86 -3.48 -7.14
N SER A 90 4.05 -2.94 -6.85
CA SER A 90 5.15 -2.90 -7.81
C SER A 90 6.51 -3.00 -7.12
N MET A 91 7.35 -3.94 -7.58
CA MET A 91 8.78 -3.96 -7.23
C MET A 91 9.59 -2.90 -8.00
N GLY A 92 9.16 -2.60 -9.22
CA GLY A 92 9.78 -1.59 -10.09
C GLY A 92 9.45 -0.16 -9.65
N PRO A 93 9.97 0.84 -10.37
CA PRO A 93 9.54 2.23 -10.19
C PRO A 93 8.04 2.35 -10.41
N LEU A 94 7.34 2.93 -9.44
CA LEU A 94 5.89 3.12 -9.46
C LEU A 94 5.40 3.77 -10.76
N ARG A 95 6.16 4.72 -11.31
CA ARG A 95 5.88 5.37 -12.60
C ARG A 95 5.56 4.38 -13.71
N LYS A 96 6.43 3.37 -13.89
CA LYS A 96 6.31 2.39 -14.98
C LYS A 96 5.00 1.62 -14.88
N ARG A 97 4.64 1.18 -13.65
CA ARG A 97 3.40 0.45 -13.41
C ARG A 97 2.16 1.32 -13.64
N LEU A 98 2.19 2.60 -13.23
CA LEU A 98 1.09 3.52 -13.50
C LEU A 98 0.96 3.85 -15.00
N ASP A 99 2.07 3.92 -15.74
CA ASP A 99 2.06 4.11 -17.20
C ASP A 99 1.56 2.86 -17.95
N GLU A 100 1.82 1.66 -17.44
CA GLU A 100 1.19 0.42 -17.93
C GLU A 100 -0.33 0.50 -17.80
N HIS A 101 -0.84 0.85 -16.62
CA HIS A 101 -2.29 1.02 -16.39
C HIS A 101 -2.91 2.06 -17.31
N ARG A 102 -2.23 3.21 -17.53
CA ARG A 102 -2.70 4.21 -18.51
C ARG A 102 -2.73 3.70 -19.93
N ARG A 103 -1.72 2.93 -20.35
CA ARG A 103 -1.69 2.34 -21.70
C ARG A 103 -2.80 1.29 -21.86
N ALA A 104 -3.06 0.49 -20.84
CA ALA A 104 -4.18 -0.45 -20.81
C ALA A 104 -5.53 0.26 -20.96
N LEU A 105 -5.75 1.39 -20.27
CA LEU A 105 -6.95 2.21 -20.44
C LEU A 105 -7.07 2.84 -21.83
N ALA A 106 -5.96 3.30 -22.42
CA ALA A 106 -5.95 3.95 -23.73
C ALA A 106 -6.12 2.94 -24.88
N SER A 107 -5.51 1.77 -24.77
CA SER A 107 -5.42 0.74 -25.81
C SER A 107 -5.80 -0.64 -25.26
N PRO A 108 -7.07 -0.85 -24.85
CA PRO A 108 -7.49 -2.06 -24.14
C PRO A 108 -7.29 -3.35 -24.95
N ALA A 109 -7.39 -3.29 -26.29
CA ALA A 109 -7.17 -4.45 -27.16
C ALA A 109 -5.73 -4.97 -27.13
N SER A 110 -4.75 -4.11 -26.85
CA SER A 110 -3.32 -4.48 -26.79
C SER A 110 -2.90 -5.04 -25.43
N TYR A 111 -3.74 -4.91 -24.40
CA TYR A 111 -3.45 -5.29 -23.02
C TYR A 111 -4.62 -6.06 -22.39
N SER A 112 -5.21 -6.99 -23.15
CA SER A 112 -6.49 -7.64 -22.79
C SER A 112 -6.49 -8.38 -21.45
N SER A 113 -5.32 -8.81 -20.94
CA SER A 113 -5.19 -9.47 -19.64
C SER A 113 -5.11 -8.51 -18.44
N GLU A 114 -4.90 -7.21 -18.66
CA GLU A 114 -4.81 -6.22 -17.59
C GLU A 114 -6.22 -5.83 -17.11
N ALA A 115 -6.42 -5.74 -15.79
CA ALA A 115 -7.71 -5.41 -15.16
C ALA A 115 -8.27 -4.07 -15.69
N PHE A 116 -7.40 -3.10 -15.96
CA PHE A 116 -7.77 -1.80 -16.50
C PHE A 116 -8.32 -1.86 -17.94
N SER A 117 -7.85 -2.80 -18.77
CA SER A 117 -8.38 -3.00 -20.12
C SER A 117 -9.79 -3.55 -20.08
N MET A 118 -10.02 -4.56 -19.22
CA MET A 118 -11.35 -5.12 -18.99
C MET A 118 -12.29 -4.03 -18.46
N ARG A 119 -11.81 -3.25 -17.49
CA ARG A 119 -12.57 -2.14 -16.94
C ARG A 119 -12.94 -1.09 -17.98
N ARG A 120 -11.99 -0.75 -18.86
CA ARG A 120 -12.20 0.17 -19.99
C ARG A 120 -13.30 -0.33 -20.91
N ILE A 121 -13.30 -1.62 -21.24
CA ILE A 121 -14.29 -2.24 -22.14
C ILE A 121 -15.67 -2.28 -21.49
N LEU A 122 -15.76 -2.63 -20.22
CA LEU A 122 -17.05 -2.86 -19.54
C LEU A 122 -17.76 -1.57 -19.13
N ASN A 123 -17.01 -0.57 -18.65
CA ASN A 123 -17.59 0.57 -17.94
C ASN A 123 -17.32 1.93 -18.60
N HIS A 124 -16.41 1.98 -19.58
CA HIS A 124 -16.04 3.24 -20.24
C HIS A 124 -15.94 3.10 -21.76
N THR A 125 -16.73 2.24 -22.41
CA THR A 125 -16.57 1.92 -23.84
C THR A 125 -16.67 3.14 -24.76
N CYS A 126 -17.65 4.01 -24.51
CA CYS A 126 -18.02 5.11 -25.41
C CYS A 126 -17.43 6.48 -25.01
N GLU A 127 -16.71 6.54 -23.90
CA GLU A 127 -16.13 7.76 -23.36
C GLU A 127 -14.65 7.87 -23.73
N PRO A 128 -14.01 9.05 -23.68
CA PRO A 128 -12.55 9.11 -23.69
C PRO A 128 -11.96 8.28 -22.53
N PRO A 129 -10.73 7.74 -22.66
CA PRO A 129 -10.09 6.97 -21.59
C PRO A 129 -10.11 7.74 -20.26
N PRO A 130 -10.70 7.17 -19.20
CA PRO A 130 -10.78 7.87 -17.93
C PRO A 130 -9.38 8.07 -17.35
N THR A 131 -9.18 9.19 -16.68
CA THR A 131 -8.01 9.35 -15.82
C THR A 131 -8.23 8.66 -14.48
N PHE A 132 -7.16 8.49 -13.72
CA PHE A 132 -7.23 7.98 -12.36
C PHE A 132 -6.39 8.83 -11.40
N SER A 133 -6.80 8.84 -10.14
CA SER A 133 -6.00 9.29 -9.02
C SER A 133 -5.39 8.07 -8.32
N PHE A 134 -4.32 8.27 -7.56
CA PHE A 134 -3.69 7.18 -6.83
C PHE A 134 -3.08 7.66 -5.51
N ARG A 135 -2.89 6.72 -4.59
CA ARG A 135 -2.21 6.94 -3.32
C ARG A 135 -1.31 5.76 -2.99
N VAL A 136 -0.10 6.05 -2.52
CA VAL A 136 0.82 5.02 -2.01
C VAL A 136 0.37 4.62 -0.61
N LEU A 137 0.12 3.33 -0.40
CA LEU A 137 -0.25 2.77 0.90
C LEU A 137 0.98 2.34 1.68
N ASN A 138 1.93 1.67 1.00
CA ASN A 138 3.19 1.24 1.58
C ASN A 138 4.34 1.43 0.59
N ARG A 139 5.55 1.58 1.13
CA ARG A 139 6.81 1.71 0.38
C ARG A 139 7.89 0.82 0.98
N ASN A 140 8.95 0.55 0.21
CA ASN A 140 10.10 -0.25 0.64
C ASN A 140 9.77 -1.70 1.05
N LEU A 141 8.69 -2.28 0.53
CA LEU A 141 8.39 -3.71 0.67
C LEU A 141 9.28 -4.49 -0.31
N THR A 142 10.56 -4.62 0.01
CA THR A 142 11.57 -5.25 -0.87
C THR A 142 11.37 -6.75 -0.99
N ARG A 143 10.91 -7.41 0.08
CA ARG A 143 10.62 -8.84 0.10
C ARG A 143 9.31 -9.12 -0.62
N THR A 144 9.37 -9.89 -1.70
CA THR A 144 8.20 -10.25 -2.52
C THR A 144 7.09 -10.91 -1.71
N LEU A 145 7.45 -11.83 -0.80
CA LEU A 145 6.47 -12.50 0.05
C LEU A 145 5.69 -11.52 0.93
N GLU A 146 6.38 -10.61 1.61
CA GLU A 146 5.75 -9.60 2.46
C GLU A 146 4.85 -8.67 1.64
N ARG A 147 5.33 -8.27 0.45
CA ARG A 147 4.56 -7.41 -0.46
C ARG A 147 3.27 -8.07 -0.94
N LYS A 148 3.33 -9.35 -1.34
CA LYS A 148 2.16 -10.13 -1.76
C LYS A 148 1.19 -10.42 -0.61
N ILE A 149 1.69 -10.72 0.59
CA ILE A 149 0.83 -10.88 1.78
C ILE A 149 0.09 -9.58 2.09
N MET A 150 0.80 -8.45 2.02
CA MET A 150 0.21 -7.13 2.28
C MET A 150 -0.83 -6.74 1.22
N GLU A 151 -0.55 -6.97 -0.06
CA GLU A 151 -1.50 -6.78 -1.17
C GLU A 151 -2.77 -7.59 -0.93
N ALA A 152 -2.65 -8.91 -0.74
CA ALA A 152 -3.79 -9.78 -0.49
C ALA A 152 -4.59 -9.42 0.77
N ARG A 153 -3.92 -8.85 1.79
CA ARG A 153 -4.58 -8.36 3.00
C ARG A 153 -5.39 -7.08 2.73
N GLU A 154 -4.82 -6.13 2.00
CA GLU A 154 -5.52 -4.87 1.71
C GLU A 154 -6.65 -5.07 0.69
N ILE A 155 -6.51 -5.98 -0.28
CA ILE A 155 -7.61 -6.37 -1.18
C ILE A 155 -8.77 -6.97 -0.37
N ARG A 156 -8.50 -7.91 0.53
CA ARG A 156 -9.53 -8.49 1.41
C ARG A 156 -10.19 -7.47 2.33
N ARG A 157 -9.49 -6.38 2.66
CA ARG A 157 -10.00 -5.35 3.57
C ARG A 157 -10.88 -4.33 2.87
N HIS A 158 -10.55 -3.96 1.63
CA HIS A 158 -11.22 -2.89 0.90
C HIS A 158 -12.16 -3.40 -0.19
N GLU A 159 -12.04 -4.67 -0.58
CA GLU A 159 -12.82 -5.31 -1.64
C GLU A 159 -12.90 -4.45 -2.93
N PRO A 160 -11.73 -4.05 -3.49
CA PRO A 160 -11.68 -3.16 -4.65
C PRO A 160 -12.34 -3.79 -5.88
N GLU A 161 -13.15 -3.00 -6.57
CA GLU A 161 -14.06 -3.47 -7.63
C GLU A 161 -13.35 -3.80 -8.94
N ILE A 162 -12.19 -3.17 -9.19
CA ILE A 162 -11.42 -3.36 -10.42
C ILE A 162 -10.53 -4.61 -10.34
N ASN A 163 -10.10 -5.01 -9.14
CA ASN A 163 -9.24 -6.20 -8.98
C ASN A 163 -9.99 -7.45 -9.45
N THR A 164 -9.37 -8.20 -10.36
CA THR A 164 -9.89 -9.50 -10.78
C THR A 164 -9.37 -10.59 -9.85
N LYS A 165 -10.05 -11.75 -9.82
CA LYS A 165 -9.63 -12.89 -8.98
C LYS A 165 -8.43 -13.65 -9.56
N GLU A 166 -8.10 -13.38 -10.82
CA GLU A 166 -7.02 -14.04 -11.56
C GLU A 166 -5.67 -13.30 -11.55
N GLU A 167 -5.60 -12.11 -10.93
CA GLU A 167 -4.35 -11.31 -10.79
C GLU A 167 -3.59 -11.61 -9.48
#